data_AF-S7VHF6-F1
#
_entry.id   AF-S7VHF6-F1
#
_cell.length_a   1.000
_cell.length_b   1.000
_cell.length_c   1.000
_cell.angle_alpha   90.00
_cell.angle_beta   90.00
_cell.angle_gamma   90.00
#
_symmetry.space_group_name_H-M   'P 1'
#
loop_
_entity.id
_entity.type
_entity.pdbx_description
1 polymer ?
#
loop_
_entity_poly.entity_id
_entity_poly.type
_entity_poly.pdbx_seq_one_letter_code
_entity_poly.pdbx_strand_id
1 'polypeptide(L)' 'MTGNSVKVFIDGVPIRNFGPSFSLNSIPPSLIKRIEVYKGVVPPHLSDDAMGGAINVVLK' A
#
# COMPACT_ATOMS: atom_id res chain seq x y z
N MET A 1 -2.02 -21.32 -2.64
CA MET A 1 -2.79 -20.06 -2.58
C MET A 1 -2.51 -19.38 -1.25
N THR A 2 -1.38 -18.68 -1.10
CA THR A 2 -1.20 -17.77 0.02
C THR A 2 -1.92 -16.49 -0.37
N GLY A 3 -3.19 -16.38 0.06
CA GLY A 3 -3.95 -15.15 -0.11
C GLY A 3 -3.17 -14.04 0.58
N ASN A 4 -2.51 -13.18 -0.19
CA ASN A 4 -1.88 -11.99 0.32
C ASN A 4 -3.02 -11.04 0.65
N SER A 5 -3.64 -11.27 1.81
CA SER A 5 -4.90 -10.66 2.22
C SER A 5 -4.75 -9.15 2.38
N VAL A 6 -3.54 -8.66 2.65
CA VAL A 6 -3.26 -7.23 2.81
C VAL A 6 -2.33 -6.75 1.70
N LYS A 7 -2.78 -5.75 0.93
CA LYS A 7 -1.95 -5.10 -0.10
C LYS A 7 -1.37 -3.79 0.40
N VAL A 8 -0.20 -3.43 -0.10
CA VAL A 8 0.50 -2.20 0.25
C VAL A 8 0.54 -1.27 -0.96
N PHE A 9 0.23 0.00 -0.72
CA PHE A 9 0.17 1.07 -1.71
C PHE A 9 1.04 2.23 -1.26
N ILE A 10 1.55 2.97 -2.23
CA ILE A 10 2.23 4.26 -2.05
C ILE A 10 1.47 5.25 -2.91
N ASP A 11 0.87 6.26 -2.28
CA ASP A 11 -0.01 7.24 -2.94
C ASP A 11 -1.07 6.59 -3.86
N GLY A 12 -1.63 5.47 -3.42
CA GLY A 12 -2.64 4.70 -4.15
C GLY A 12 -2.11 3.79 -5.26
N VAL A 13 -0.80 3.79 -5.52
CA VAL A 13 -0.17 2.87 -6.48
C VAL A 13 0.30 1.61 -5.75
N PRO A 14 -0.05 0.39 -6.22
CA PRO A 14 0.41 -0.86 -5.61
C PRO A 14 1.94 -0.93 -5.55
N ILE A 15 2.51 -1.31 -4.40
CA ILE A 15 3.98 -1.35 -4.22
C ILE A 15 4.68 -2.29 -5.21
N ARG A 16 3.98 -3.33 -5.66
CA ARG A 16 4.43 -4.30 -6.68
C ARG A 16 4.68 -3.70 -8.06
N ASN A 17 4.13 -2.51 -8.33
CA ASN A 17 4.37 -1.78 -9.58
C ASN A 17 5.70 -1.02 -9.53
N PHE A 18 6.26 -0.83 -8.34
CA PHE A 18 7.58 -0.27 -8.20
C PHE A 18 8.63 -1.39 -8.33
N GLY A 19 9.77 -1.06 -8.93
CA GLY A 19 10.87 -2.01 -9.12
C GLY A 19 11.42 -2.53 -7.78
N PRO A 20 12.21 -3.62 -7.79
CA PRO A 20 12.72 -4.26 -6.58
C PRO A 20 13.56 -3.31 -5.68
N SER A 21 14.13 -2.25 -6.26
CA SER A 21 14.87 -1.21 -5.54
C SER A 21 13.99 -0.28 -4.70
N PHE A 22 12.68 -0.25 -4.95
CA PHE A 22 11.73 0.58 -4.22
C PHE A 22 10.97 -0.31 -3.23
N SER A 23 11.48 -0.35 -2.00
CA SER A 23 10.90 -1.12 -0.90
C SER A 23 10.32 -0.16 0.14
N LEU A 24 9.40 -0.61 1.01
CA LEU A 24 8.91 0.23 2.13
C LEU A 24 10.05 0.84 2.95
N ASN A 25 11.13 0.09 3.13
CA ASN A 25 12.32 0.52 3.87
C ASN A 25 13.11 1.65 3.19
N SER A 26 12.93 1.86 1.88
CA SER A 26 13.60 2.95 1.16
C SER A 26 12.86 4.28 1.26
N ILE A 27 11.68 4.32 1.88
CA ILE A 27 10.90 5.55 2.07
C ILE A 27 11.37 6.22 3.38
N PRO A 28 12.02 7.39 3.30
CA PRO A 28 12.34 8.17 4.48
C PRO A 28 11.07 8.55 5.26
N PRO A 29 11.01 8.32 6.58
CA PRO A 29 9.84 8.70 7.39
C PRO A 29 9.47 10.18 7.30
N SER A 30 10.43 11.05 7.00
CA SER A 30 10.22 12.49 6.82
C SER A 30 9.35 12.84 5.61
N LEU A 31 9.29 11.97 4.60
CA LEU A 31 8.46 12.11 3.40
C LEU A 31 7.03 11.59 3.63
N ILE A 32 6.80 10.81 4.68
CA ILE A 32 5.47 10.27 4.97
C ILE A 32 4.59 11.38 5.54
N LYS A 33 3.47 11.62 4.87
CA LYS A 33 2.43 12.55 5.32
C LYS A 33 1.45 11.85 6.27
N ARG A 34 0.99 10.65 5.90
CA ARG A 34 0.14 9.80 6.74
C ARG A 34 0.17 8.35 6.25
N ILE A 35 -0.30 7.44 7.10
CA ILE A 35 -0.51 6.02 6.76
C ILE A 35 -1.98 5.71 6.96
N GLU A 36 -2.63 5.18 5.93
CA GLU A 36 -4.02 4.75 5.96
C GLU A 36 -4.08 3.23 6.04
N VAL A 37 -4.90 2.71 6.95
CA VAL A 37 -5.05 1.26 7.18
C VAL A 37 -6.52 0.88 7.02
N TYR A 38 -6.79 0.05 6.03
CA TYR A 38 -8.11 -0.45 5.69
C TYR A 38 -8.19 -1.94 6.02
N LYS A 39 -9.11 -2.34 6.88
CA LYS A 39 -9.29 -3.73 7.31
C LYS A 39 -10.58 -4.28 6.71
N GLY A 40 -10.50 -5.40 5.99
CA GLY A 40 -11.66 -6.05 5.37
C GLY A 40 -12.14 -5.39 4.07
N VAL A 41 -12.53 -4.10 4.10
CA VAL A 41 -13.01 -3.38 2.91
C VAL A 41 -11.95 -2.41 2.40
N VAL A 42 -11.54 -2.58 1.15
CA VAL A 42 -10.57 -1.70 0.48
C VAL A 42 -11.33 -0.66 -0.37
N PRO A 43 -10.98 0.63 -0.28
CA PRO A 43 -11.61 1.68 -1.08
C PRO A 43 -11.45 1.46 -2.59
N PRO A 44 -12.41 1.91 -3.43
CA PRO A 44 -12.33 1.75 -4.88
C PRO A 44 -11.11 2.44 -5.53
N HIS A 45 -10.60 3.52 -4.92
CA HIS A 45 -9.41 4.21 -5.42
C HIS A 45 -8.10 3.47 -5.12
N LEU A 46 -8.15 2.45 -4.27
CA LEU A 46 -7.06 1.51 -3.99
C LEU A 46 -7.35 0.13 -4.61
N SER A 47 -8.26 0.06 -5.59
CA SER A 47 -8.72 -1.19 -6.21
C SER A 47 -7.59 -1.91 -6.94
N ASP A 48 -6.93 -2.75 -6.17
CA ASP A 48 -6.32 -4.00 -6.57
C ASP A 48 -7.08 -5.10 -5.80
N ASP A 49 -7.08 -6.37 -6.23
CA ASP A 49 -7.87 -7.50 -5.67
C ASP A 49 -7.53 -7.86 -4.20
N ALA A 50 -7.59 -6.89 -3.29
CA ALA A 50 -7.17 -6.94 -1.91
C ALA A 50 -8.34 -7.40 -1.05
N MET A 51 -8.46 -8.73 -0.88
CA MET A 51 -9.61 -9.33 -0.21
C MET A 51 -9.57 -9.31 1.33
N GLY A 52 -8.49 -8.84 1.97
CA GLY A 52 -8.39 -8.77 3.43
C GLY A 52 -7.96 -7.42 4.01
N GLY A 53 -7.58 -6.46 3.18
CA GLY A 53 -7.24 -5.11 3.62
C GLY A 53 -6.18 -4.43 2.74
N ALA A 54 -5.93 -3.16 3.06
CA ALA A 54 -4.95 -2.34 2.36
C ALA A 54 -4.21 -1.43 3.35
N ILE A 55 -2.93 -1.20 3.10
CA ILE A 55 -2.12 -0.17 3.74
C ILE A 55 -1.70 0.81 2.66
N ASN A 56 -2.08 2.07 2.78
CA ASN A 56 -1.68 3.12 1.84
C ASN A 56 -0.77 4.13 2.56
N VAL A 57 0.49 4.18 2.13
CA VAL A 57 1.46 5.17 2.59
C VAL A 57 1.31 6.40 1.72
N VAL A 58 0.87 7.51 2.32
CA VAL A 58 0.69 8.78 1.61
C VAL A 58 1.91 9.64 1.85
N LEU A 59 2.57 10.05 0.78
CA LEU A 59 3.75 10.92 0.83
C LEU A 59 3.34 12.40 0.82
N LYS A 60 4.31 13.28 1.10
CA LYS A 60 4.15 14.73 1.06
C LYS A 60 4.11 15.29 -0.36
#